data_AF-A0A6A3TE08-F1
#
_entry.id   AF-A0A6A3TE08-F1
#
_cell.length_a   1.000
_cell.length_b   1.000
_cell.length_c   1.000
_cell.angle_alpha   90.00
_cell.angle_beta   90.00
_cell.angle_gamma   90.00
#
_symmetry.space_group_name_H-M   'P 1'
#
loop_
_entity.id
_entity.type
_entity.pdbx_description
1 polymer ?
#
loop_
_entity_poly.entity_id
_entity_poly.type
_entity_poly.pdbx_seq_one_letter_code
_entity_poly.pdbx_strand_id
1 'polypeptide(L)'
;MESSSPGVVQCRKGPDDKPVMQDLRRKVGDIFTESDKMLDLHNKIRKYVPDEFQNDPINAASSVAEEDDAKAAKQARRQHRAAMTKTAKENSDRRAATADEVAQATKKQKTVDTQSAVV
;
A
#
# COMPACT_ATOMS: atom_id res chain seq x y z
N MET A 1 -1.82 0.28 -36.65
CA MET A 1 -0.92 0.14 -35.49
C MET A 1 -0.15 1.45 -35.40
N GLU A 2 -0.61 2.40 -34.60
CA GLU A 2 0.01 3.73 -34.55
C GLU A 2 1.26 3.65 -33.68
N SER A 3 2.39 3.41 -34.34
CA SER A 3 3.72 3.16 -33.79
C SER A 3 4.39 4.40 -33.18
N SER A 4 3.63 5.46 -32.87
CA SER A 4 4.17 6.78 -32.52
C SER A 4 4.39 7.00 -31.02
N SER A 5 3.74 6.21 -30.15
CA SER A 5 3.76 6.44 -28.69
C SER A 5 3.90 5.14 -27.90
N PRO A 6 5.10 4.56 -27.77
CA PRO A 6 5.31 3.37 -26.96
C PRO A 6 4.89 3.62 -25.51
N GLY A 7 4.04 2.75 -24.97
CA GLY A 7 3.63 2.78 -23.56
C GLY A 7 2.30 3.47 -23.26
N VAL A 8 1.60 4.03 -24.26
CA VAL A 8 0.22 4.51 -24.07
C VAL A 8 -0.77 3.45 -24.56
N VAL A 9 -1.67 3.01 -23.68
CA VAL A 9 -2.71 2.03 -23.99
C VAL A 9 -4.09 2.67 -23.92
N GLN A 10 -5.01 2.17 -24.72
CA GLN A 10 -6.40 2.57 -24.67
C GLN A 10 -7.18 1.58 -23.81
N CYS A 11 -7.59 2.00 -22.62
CA CYS A 11 -8.35 1.18 -21.68
C CYS A 11 -9.85 1.50 -21.79
N ARG A 12 -10.70 0.48 -21.86
CA ARG A 12 -12.16 0.61 -21.72
C ARG A 12 -12.60 -0.19 -20.51
N LYS A 13 -13.48 0.39 -19.68
CA LYS A 13 -14.04 -0.29 -18.50
C LYS A 13 -15.18 -1.26 -18.89
N GLY A 14 -15.91 -0.92 -19.95
CA GLY A 14 -16.95 -1.73 -20.57
C GLY A 14 -17.04 -1.49 -22.08
N PRO A 15 -17.88 -2.24 -22.81
CA PRO A 15 -17.99 -2.17 -24.27
C PRO A 15 -18.43 -0.79 -24.77
N ASP A 16 -19.35 -0.14 -24.04
CA ASP A 16 -19.93 1.16 -24.36
C ASP A 16 -19.22 2.34 -23.67
N ASP A 17 -18.23 2.05 -22.81
CA ASP A 17 -17.49 3.08 -22.09
C ASP A 17 -16.48 3.77 -23.01
N LYS A 18 -16.39 5.09 -22.83
CA LYS A 18 -15.43 5.90 -23.58
C LYS A 18 -14.01 5.42 -23.27
N PRO A 19 -13.18 5.24 -24.31
CA PRO A 19 -11.81 4.81 -24.11
C PRO A 19 -10.99 5.87 -23.36
N VAL A 20 -10.29 5.43 -22.31
CA VAL A 20 -9.35 6.25 -21.55
C VAL A 20 -7.94 5.89 -22.00
N MET A 21 -7.18 6.90 -22.43
CA MET A 21 -5.76 6.73 -22.74
C MET A 21 -4.98 6.69 -21.43
N GLN A 22 -4.36 5.54 -21.13
CA GLN A 22 -3.50 5.36 -19.97
C GLN A 22 -2.06 5.26 -20.41
N ASP A 23 -1.22 6.16 -19.87
CA ASP A 23 0.22 6.09 -20.05
C ASP A 23 0.82 5.17 -18.99
N LEU A 24 1.32 4.01 -19.42
CA LEU A 24 1.95 3.00 -18.57
C LEU A 24 3.46 3.22 -18.42
N ARG A 25 4.02 4.26 -19.05
CA ARG A 25 5.43 4.59 -18.87
C ARG A 25 5.67 4.94 -17.39
N ARG A 26 6.68 4.30 -16.81
CA ARG A 26 7.15 4.65 -15.47
C ARG A 26 7.65 6.09 -15.52
N LYS A 27 7.02 7.00 -14.76
CA LYS A 27 7.59 8.33 -14.55
C LYS A 27 8.93 8.18 -13.83
N VAL A 28 10.02 8.47 -14.52
CA VAL A 28 11.38 8.51 -13.97
C VAL A 28 11.87 9.94 -14.18
N GLY A 29 12.06 10.68 -13.10
CA GLY A 29 12.43 12.11 -13.14
C GLY A 29 11.63 13.04 -12.21
N ASP A 30 10.67 12.53 -11.45
CA ASP A 30 9.96 13.25 -10.37
C ASP A 30 10.08 12.48 -9.03
N ILE A 31 11.27 11.95 -8.77
CA ILE A 31 11.56 11.30 -7.49
C ILE A 31 11.89 12.43 -6.51
N PHE A 32 10.86 13.04 -5.91
CA PHE A 32 11.05 13.58 -4.56
C PHE A 32 11.50 12.40 -3.71
N THR A 33 12.79 12.30 -3.43
CA THR A 33 13.24 11.49 -2.31
C THR A 33 12.55 12.06 -1.09
N GLU A 34 11.46 11.41 -0.70
CA GLU A 34 10.73 11.65 0.54
C GLU A 34 11.74 11.99 1.63
N SER A 35 11.49 13.05 2.39
CA SER A 35 12.43 13.56 3.40
C SER A 35 12.93 12.45 4.34
N ASP A 36 12.08 11.45 4.64
CA ASP A 36 12.43 10.20 5.35
C ASP A 36 13.65 9.47 4.77
N LYS A 37 13.71 9.37 3.44
CA LYS A 37 14.76 8.66 2.71
C LYS A 37 16.02 9.51 2.64
N MET A 38 15.90 10.84 2.51
CA MET A 38 17.06 11.73 2.58
C MET A 38 17.70 11.70 3.96
N LEU A 39 16.91 11.70 5.03
CA LEU A 39 17.40 11.58 6.40
C LEU A 39 18.07 10.22 6.64
N ASP A 40 17.48 9.13 6.18
CA ASP A 40 18.08 7.79 6.31
C ASP A 40 19.38 7.68 5.50
N LEU A 41 19.43 8.28 4.32
CA LEU A 41 20.62 8.31 3.46
C LEU A 41 21.75 9.14 4.09
N HIS A 42 21.44 10.33 4.60
CA HIS A 42 22.39 11.21 5.30
C HIS A 42 23.03 10.48 6.48
N ASN A 43 22.22 9.85 7.33
CA ASN A 43 22.71 9.09 8.49
C ASN A 43 23.58 7.88 8.12
N LYS A 44 23.32 7.23 6.98
CA LYS A 44 24.11 6.08 6.51
C LYS A 44 25.42 6.51 5.87
N ILE A 45 25.39 7.56 5.05
CA ILE A 45 26.56 8.03 4.30
C ILE A 45 27.56 8.73 5.21
N ARG A 46 27.10 9.54 6.19
CA ARG A 46 27.98 10.33 7.07
C ARG A 46 29.07 9.52 7.77
N LYS A 47 28.83 8.24 8.04
CA LYS A 47 29.79 7.30 8.67
C LYS A 47 31.02 7.02 7.80
N TYR A 48 30.86 7.14 6.48
CA TYR A 48 31.89 6.87 5.48
C TYR A 48 32.48 8.16 4.90
N VAL A 49 31.97 9.32 5.32
CA VAL A 49 32.48 10.64 4.93
C VAL A 49 33.64 11.01 5.87
N PRO A 50 34.85 11.27 5.36
CA PRO A 50 35.96 11.73 6.19
C PRO A 50 35.62 13.02 6.94
N ASP A 51 36.20 13.21 8.12
CA ASP A 51 35.86 14.32 9.03
C ASP A 51 36.03 15.71 8.38
N GLU A 52 37.01 15.83 7.49
CA GLU A 52 37.29 17.01 6.68
C GLU A 52 36.11 17.44 5.79
N PHE A 53 35.25 16.50 5.38
CA PHE A 53 34.13 16.73 4.46
C PHE A 53 32.76 16.62 5.13
N GLN A 54 32.69 16.34 6.44
CA GLN A 54 31.40 16.22 7.14
C GLN A 54 30.63 17.54 7.21
N ASN A 55 31.33 18.68 7.15
CA ASN A 55 30.74 20.02 7.19
C ASN A 55 30.62 20.67 5.80
N ASP A 56 30.97 19.96 4.73
CA ASP A 56 30.79 20.43 3.36
C ASP A 56 29.28 20.64 3.11
N PRO A 57 28.84 21.75 2.48
CA PRO A 57 27.46 21.95 2.06
C PRO A 57 26.81 20.77 1.34
N ILE A 58 27.60 19.95 0.63
CA ILE A 58 27.13 18.73 -0.05
C ILE A 58 26.71 17.64 0.95
N ASN A 59 27.28 17.62 2.16
CA ASN A 59 27.00 16.66 3.24
C ASN A 59 26.31 17.30 4.46
N ALA A 60 26.02 18.60 4.41
CA ALA A 60 25.36 19.32 5.48
C ALA A 60 24.03 18.64 5.83
N ALA A 61 23.72 18.61 7.14
CA ALA A 61 22.49 18.01 7.61
C ALA A 61 21.29 18.70 6.94
N SER A 62 20.32 17.89 6.51
CA SER A 62 18.98 18.38 6.19
C SER A 62 18.48 19.23 7.36
N SER A 63 17.86 20.35 7.05
CA SER A 63 17.39 21.31 8.06
C SER A 63 16.54 20.62 9.12
N VAL A 64 16.56 21.09 10.36
CA VAL A 64 15.75 20.54 11.48
C VAL A 64 14.25 20.47 11.10
N ALA A 65 13.77 21.44 10.31
CA ALA A 65 12.39 21.44 9.81
C ALA A 65 12.11 20.26 8.86
N GLU A 66 13.05 19.90 8.00
CA GLU A 66 12.93 18.76 7.08
C GLU A 66 12.97 17.42 7.83
N GLU A 67 13.70 17.36 8.96
CA GLU A 67 13.73 16.15 9.80
C GLU A 67 12.41 15.87 10.50
N ASP A 68 11.71 16.92 10.96
CA ASP A 68 10.44 16.76 11.65
C ASP A 68 9.31 16.38 10.69
N ASP A 69 9.30 16.97 9.49
CA ASP A 69 8.40 16.55 8.40
C ASP A 69 8.65 15.09 7.99
N ALA A 70 9.92 14.67 7.92
CA ALA A 70 10.28 13.27 7.67
C ALA A 70 9.75 12.33 8.77
N LYS A 71 9.92 12.69 10.04
CA LYS A 71 9.40 11.87 11.15
C LYS A 71 7.87 11.77 11.10
N ALA A 72 7.19 12.87 10.80
CA ALA A 72 5.74 12.92 10.66
C ALA A 72 5.24 12.04 9.50
N ALA A 73 5.89 12.10 8.33
CA ALA A 73 5.55 11.27 7.18
C ALA A 73 5.76 9.77 7.47
N LYS A 74 6.87 9.41 8.14
CA LYS A 74 7.14 8.02 8.56
C LYS A 74 6.08 7.52 9.54
N GLN A 75 5.67 8.36 10.47
CA GLN A 75 4.61 8.06 11.44
C GLN A 75 3.26 7.86 10.74
N ALA A 76 2.88 8.74 9.81
CA ALA A 76 1.65 8.60 9.03
C ALA A 76 1.62 7.28 8.24
N ARG A 77 2.74 6.90 7.60
CA ARG A 77 2.87 5.61 6.89
C ARG A 77 2.70 4.42 7.83
N ARG A 78 3.25 4.48 9.04
CA ARG A 78 3.09 3.42 10.07
C ARG A 78 1.63 3.31 10.52
N GLN A 79 0.97 4.44 10.78
CA GLN A 79 -0.44 4.48 11.16
C GLN A 79 -1.34 3.92 10.05
N HIS A 80 -1.09 4.30 8.79
CA HIS A 80 -1.80 3.74 7.64
C HIS A 80 -1.65 2.21 7.54
N ARG A 81 -0.43 1.69 7.73
CA ARG A 81 -0.20 0.23 7.78
C ARG A 81 -0.97 -0.43 8.91
N ALA A 82 -0.91 0.13 10.13
CA ALA A 82 -1.62 -0.42 11.28
C ALA A 82 -3.15 -0.42 11.07
N ALA A 83 -3.70 0.66 10.51
CA ALA A 83 -5.12 0.74 10.17
C ALA A 83 -5.51 -0.33 9.15
N MET A 84 -4.72 -0.50 8.08
CA MET A 84 -4.96 -1.54 7.07
C MET A 84 -4.90 -2.95 7.66
N THR A 85 -3.93 -3.24 8.54
CA THR A 85 -3.85 -4.52 9.24
C THR A 85 -5.07 -4.76 10.13
N LYS A 86 -5.55 -3.73 10.84
CA LYS A 86 -6.76 -3.81 11.67
C LYS A 86 -7.99 -4.11 10.82
N THR A 87 -8.18 -3.39 9.72
CA THR A 87 -9.31 -3.60 8.79
C THR A 87 -9.27 -4.99 8.16
N ALA A 88 -8.08 -5.47 7.78
CA ALA A 88 -7.92 -6.82 7.21
C ALA A 88 -8.27 -7.91 8.23
N LYS A 89 -7.86 -7.73 9.50
CA LYS A 89 -8.22 -8.64 10.58
C LYS A 89 -9.73 -8.65 10.83
N GLU A 90 -10.36 -7.48 10.91
CA GLU A 90 -11.80 -7.36 11.12
C GLU A 90 -12.60 -8.01 9.98
N ASN A 91 -12.17 -7.85 8.73
CA ASN A 91 -12.78 -8.55 7.60
C ASN A 91 -12.64 -10.07 7.73
N SER A 92 -11.47 -10.55 8.17
CA SER A 92 -11.22 -11.99 8.38
C SER A 92 -12.10 -12.56 9.49
N ASP A 93 -12.22 -11.85 10.62
CA ASP A 93 -13.04 -12.25 11.76
C ASP A 93 -14.54 -12.27 11.38
N ARG A 94 -15.00 -11.30 10.58
CA ARG A 94 -16.37 -11.31 10.01
C ARG A 94 -16.60 -12.51 9.09
N ARG A 95 -15.65 -12.86 8.24
CA ARG A 95 -15.76 -14.04 7.36
C ARG A 95 -15.83 -15.33 8.17
N ALA A 96 -15.02 -15.44 9.23
CA ALA A 96 -15.05 -16.60 10.13
C ALA A 96 -16.44 -16.74 10.81
N ALA A 97 -16.99 -15.64 11.34
CA ALA A 97 -18.32 -15.66 11.94
C ALA A 97 -19.43 -16.06 10.96
N THR A 98 -19.39 -15.57 9.71
CA THR A 98 -20.36 -15.98 8.69
C THR A 98 -20.22 -17.46 8.30
N ALA A 99 -19.00 -18.00 8.30
CA ALA A 99 -18.77 -19.41 8.02
C ALA A 99 -19.30 -20.31 9.15
N ASP A 100 -19.14 -19.89 10.40
CA ASP A 100 -19.69 -20.59 11.56
C ASP A 100 -21.23 -20.56 11.58
N GLU A 101 -21.86 -19.44 11.21
CA GLU A 101 -23.32 -19.36 11.08
C GLU A 101 -23.85 -20.29 9.98
N VAL A 102 -23.22 -20.31 8.80
CA VAL A 102 -23.60 -21.20 7.70
C VAL A 102 -23.38 -22.67 8.08
N ALA A 103 -22.30 -22.99 8.79
CA ALA A 103 -22.05 -24.33 9.31
C ALA A 103 -23.10 -24.76 10.35
N GLN A 104 -23.57 -23.85 11.21
CA GLN A 104 -24.64 -24.13 12.16
C GLN A 104 -26.01 -24.26 11.48
N ALA A 105 -26.31 -23.43 10.49
CA ALA A 105 -27.55 -23.52 9.72
C ALA A 105 -27.66 -24.84 8.93
N THR A 106 -26.58 -25.26 8.27
CA THR A 106 -26.53 -26.55 7.54
C THR A 106 -26.61 -27.75 8.48
N LYS A 107 -26.05 -27.67 9.69
CA LYS A 107 -26.22 -28.71 10.72
C LYS A 107 -27.68 -28.85 11.16
N LYS A 108 -28.35 -27.73 11.45
CA LYS A 108 -29.77 -27.73 11.87
C LYS A 108 -30.68 -28.28 10.78
N GLN A 109 -30.43 -27.96 9.52
CA GLN A 109 -31.22 -28.45 8.40
C GLN A 109 -31.13 -29.98 8.26
N LYS A 110 -29.91 -30.54 8.38
CA LYS A 110 -29.69 -32.00 8.42
C LYS A 110 -30.46 -32.72 9.52
N THR A 111 -30.57 -32.13 10.72
CA THR A 111 -31.28 -32.73 11.85
C THR A 111 -32.80 -32.77 11.62
N VAL A 112 -33.34 -31.73 11.00
CA VAL A 112 -34.77 -31.63 10.68
C VAL A 112 -35.15 -32.62 9.57
N ASP A 113 -34.32 -32.76 8.53
CA ASP A 113 -34.54 -33.72 7.45
C ASP A 113 -34.49 -35.18 7.93
N THR A 114 -33.60 -35.51 8.90
CA THR A 114 -33.56 -36.86 9.49
C THR A 114 -34.74 -37.18 10.39
N GLN A 115 -35.42 -36.20 10.98
CA GLN A 115 -36.63 -36.45 11.79
C GLN A 115 -37.87 -36.64 10.93
N SER A 116 -37.91 -36.08 9.72
CA SER A 116 -39.05 -36.24 8.82
C SER A 116 -39.07 -37.57 8.05
N ALA A 117 -37.99 -38.35 8.09
CA ALA A 117 -37.85 -39.63 7.37
C ALA A 117 -38.17 -40.87 8.23
N VAL A 118 -38.63 -40.68 9.48
CA VAL A 118 -38.94 -41.77 10.45
C VAL A 118 -40.46 -41.88 10.69
N VAL A 119 -41.30 -41.38 9.79
CA VAL A 119 -42.77 -41.52 9.84
C VAL A 119 -43.26 -42.33 8.65
#